data_AF-A0A7C1C3J0-F1
#
_entry.id   AF-A0A7C1C3J0-F1
#
_cell.length_a   1.000
_cell.length_b   1.000
_cell.length_c   1.000
_cell.angle_alpha   90.00
_cell.angle_beta   90.00
_cell.angle_gamma   90.00
#
_symmetry.space_group_name_H-M   'P 1'
#
loop_
_entity.id
_entity.type
_entity.pdbx_description
1 polymer ?
#
loop_
_entity_poly.entity_id
_entity_poly.type
_entity_poly.pdbx_seq_one_letter_code
_entity_poly.pdbx_strand_id
1 'polypeptide(L)'
;MSLNLVIIGVTVIVSIVAFSNQEWFKKLEFNAYLIKHNRQGWRFLSYALVHAGWLHLLINMWVLYLFGRLVEEKFTGVFGMRGLLYYFLLYLGGIIFSILLDFGKHKDDP
;
A
#
# COMPACT_ATOMS: atom_id res chain seq x y z
N MET A 1 -5.23 13.27 -15.08
CA MET A 1 -4.22 12.25 -14.72
C MET A 1 -4.89 11.27 -13.78
N SER A 2 -4.88 9.96 -14.07
CA SER A 2 -5.55 8.96 -13.21
C SER A 2 -4.79 8.79 -11.90
N LEU A 3 -5.52 8.81 -10.78
CA LEU A 3 -4.94 8.63 -9.46
C LEU A 3 -4.36 7.22 -9.30
N ASN A 4 -5.02 6.21 -9.86
CA ASN A 4 -4.53 4.83 -9.88
C ASN A 4 -3.13 4.70 -10.51
N LEU A 5 -2.89 5.37 -11.64
CA LEU A 5 -1.57 5.36 -12.28
C LEU A 5 -0.48 6.01 -11.43
N VAL A 6 -0.82 7.07 -10.69
CA VAL A 6 0.12 7.72 -9.75
C VAL A 6 0.48 6.75 -8.62
N ILE A 7 -0.51 6.08 -8.04
CA ILE A 7 -0.30 5.07 -6.99
C ILE A 7 0.60 3.94 -7.50
N ILE A 8 0.30 3.39 -8.69
CA ILE A 8 1.13 2.34 -9.31
C ILE A 8 2.56 2.83 -9.53
N GLY A 9 2.74 4.02 -10.11
CA GLY A 9 4.06 4.57 -10.39
C GLY A 9 4.91 4.73 -9.12
N VAL A 10 4.33 5.29 -8.05
CA VAL A 10 5.03 5.44 -6.77
C VAL A 10 5.37 4.08 -6.16
N THR A 11 4.43 3.14 -6.14
CA THR A 11 4.65 1.80 -5.58
C THR A 11 5.75 1.04 -6.32
N VAL A 12 5.76 1.10 -7.66
CA VAL A 12 6.81 0.49 -8.48
C VAL A 12 8.18 1.09 -8.17
N ILE A 13 8.30 2.42 -8.18
CA ILE A 13 9.58 3.10 -7.91
C ILE A 13 10.11 2.72 -6.52
N VAL A 14 9.26 2.81 -5.50
CA VAL A 14 9.64 2.49 -4.11
C VAL A 14 10.01 1.01 -3.97
N SER A 15 9.24 0.09 -4.57
CA SER A 15 9.56 -1.34 -4.54
C SER A 15 10.88 -1.66 -5.24
N ILE A 16 11.18 -1.04 -6.39
CA ILE A 16 12.45 -1.26 -7.10
C ILE A 16 13.64 -0.78 -6.25
N VAL A 17 13.52 0.41 -5.65
CA VAL A 17 14.56 0.93 -4.74
C VAL A 17 14.76 -0.03 -3.56
N ALA A 18 13.67 -0.52 -2.95
CA ALA A 18 13.74 -1.48 -1.86
C ALA A 18 14.35 -2.83 -2.28
N PHE A 19 14.07 -3.34 -3.49
CA PHE A 19 14.69 -4.57 -4.00
C PHE A 19 16.20 -4.45 -4.16
N SER A 20 16.70 -3.25 -4.50
CA SER A 20 18.13 -3.00 -4.65
C SER A 20 18.84 -2.73 -3.32
N ASN A 21 18.10 -2.47 -2.23
CA ASN A 21 18.67 -2.07 -0.96
C ASN A 21 17.89 -2.68 0.23
N GLN A 22 18.51 -3.69 0.85
CA GLN A 22 17.96 -4.42 1.98
C GLN A 22 17.65 -3.53 3.20
N GLU A 23 18.39 -2.44 3.39
CA GLU A 23 18.12 -1.49 4.48
C GLU A 23 16.79 -0.75 4.24
N TRP A 24 16.55 -0.28 3.01
CA TRP A 24 15.28 0.35 2.64
C TRP A 24 14.11 -0.64 2.73
N PHE A 25 14.32 -1.87 2.27
CA PHE A 25 13.33 -2.93 2.41
C PHE A 25 12.91 -3.11 3.87
N LYS A 26 13.88 -3.34 4.77
CA LYS A 26 13.63 -3.53 6.21
C LYS A 26 13.06 -2.30 6.91
N LYS A 27 13.31 -1.08 6.43
CA LYS A 27 12.74 0.15 7.01
C LYS A 27 11.27 0.34 6.67
N LEU A 28 10.86 -0.13 5.50
CA LEU A 28 9.52 0.10 4.94
C LEU A 28 8.57 -1.07 5.19
N GLU A 29 9.09 -2.29 5.36
CA GLU A 29 8.28 -3.49 5.63
C GLU A 29 7.41 -3.36 6.88
N PHE A 30 6.31 -4.10 6.91
CA PHE A 30 5.46 -4.15 8.09
C PHE A 30 6.16 -4.91 9.21
N ASN A 31 6.19 -4.32 10.41
CA ASN A 31 6.66 -5.00 11.61
C ASN A 31 5.87 -4.49 12.82
N ALA A 32 4.96 -5.33 13.33
CA ALA A 32 4.05 -4.96 14.41
C ALA A 32 4.77 -4.59 15.71
N TYR A 33 5.84 -5.32 16.04
CA TYR A 33 6.66 -5.07 17.23
C TYR A 33 7.33 -3.69 17.18
N LEU A 34 8.03 -3.38 16.07
CA LEU A 34 8.72 -2.11 15.88
C LEU A 34 7.75 -0.92 15.81
N ILE A 35 6.55 -1.14 15.28
CA ILE A 35 5.49 -0.13 15.29
C ILE A 35 5.14 0.24 16.74
N LYS A 36 4.91 -0.74 17.61
CA LYS A 36 4.49 -0.50 19.01
C LYS A 36 5.65 -0.04 19.89
N HIS A 37 6.75 -0.79 19.90
CA HIS A 37 7.85 -0.62 20.86
C HIS A 37 8.84 0.46 20.44
N ASN A 38 9.08 0.60 19.13
CA ASN A 38 10.05 1.56 18.60
C ASN A 38 9.38 2.79 17.95
N ARG A 39 8.06 2.94 18.13
CA ARG A 39 7.23 4.04 17.59
C ARG A 39 7.36 4.22 16.08
N GLN A 40 7.57 3.13 15.33
CA GLN A 40 7.76 3.16 13.88
C GLN A 40 6.43 3.16 13.11
N GLY A 41 5.54 4.11 13.43
CA GLY A 41 4.16 4.14 12.91
C GLY A 41 4.04 4.29 11.39
N TRP A 42 5.05 4.83 10.71
CA TRP A 42 5.06 4.92 9.24
C TRP A 42 4.92 3.54 8.57
N ARG A 43 5.33 2.46 9.25
CA ARG A 43 5.20 1.07 8.77
C ARG A 43 3.75 0.62 8.58
N PHE A 44 2.76 1.31 9.16
CA PHE A 44 1.34 1.07 8.85
C PHE A 44 0.98 1.42 7.41
N LEU A 45 1.75 2.29 6.74
CA LEU A 45 1.45 2.75 5.39
C LEU A 45 2.58 2.41 4.41
N SER A 46 3.84 2.53 4.83
CA SER A 46 4.99 2.28 3.95
C SER A 46 5.05 0.85 3.44
N TYR A 47 4.52 -0.11 4.20
CA TYR A 47 4.55 -1.51 3.82
C TYR A 47 3.75 -1.76 2.52
N ALA A 48 2.70 -0.98 2.26
CA ALA A 48 1.91 -1.13 1.04
C ALA A 48 2.68 -0.72 -0.23
N LEU A 49 3.78 0.03 -0.08
CA LEU A 49 4.63 0.47 -1.19
C LEU A 49 5.77 -0.52 -1.49
N VAL A 50 6.02 -1.50 -0.64
CA VAL A 50 7.12 -2.47 -0.76
C VAL A 50 6.55 -3.89 -0.86
N HIS A 51 7.05 -4.63 -1.83
CA HIS A 51 6.59 -6.00 -2.12
C HIS A 51 7.70 -6.99 -1.81
N ALA A 52 7.38 -8.26 -1.60
CA ALA A 52 8.37 -9.29 -1.27
C ALA A 52 9.23 -9.77 -2.46
N GLY A 53 8.88 -9.40 -3.69
CA GLY A 53 9.63 -9.76 -4.90
C GLY A 53 8.94 -9.33 -6.19
N TRP A 54 9.63 -9.52 -7.31
CA TRP A 54 9.18 -9.07 -8.64
C TRP A 54 7.82 -9.64 -9.05
N LEU A 55 7.57 -10.93 -8.80
CA LEU A 55 6.29 -11.54 -9.15
C LEU A 55 5.13 -10.95 -8.35
N HIS A 56 5.33 -10.74 -7.04
CA HIS A 56 4.31 -10.14 -6.17
C HIS A 56 4.02 -8.70 -6.59
N LEU A 57 5.06 -7.91 -6.89
CA LEU A 57 4.90 -6.54 -7.40
C LEU A 57 4.13 -6.54 -8.72
N LEU A 58 4.53 -7.38 -9.69
CA LEU A 58 3.92 -7.40 -11.02
C LEU A 58 2.44 -7.77 -10.96
N ILE A 59 2.10 -8.83 -10.22
CA ILE A 59 0.70 -9.27 -10.09
C ILE A 59 -0.13 -8.19 -9.39
N ASN A 60 0.36 -7.59 -8.30
CA ASN A 60 -0.38 -6.54 -7.61
C ASN A 60 -0.59 -5.30 -8.48
N MET A 61 0.42 -4.87 -9.23
CA MET A 61 0.28 -3.72 -10.13
C MET A 61 -0.63 -4.03 -11.31
N TRP A 62 -0.61 -5.27 -11.82
CA TRP A 62 -1.54 -5.72 -12.86
C TRP A 62 -2.98 -5.71 -12.38
N VAL A 63 -3.25 -6.31 -11.21
CA VAL A 63 -4.59 -6.34 -10.60
C VAL A 63 -5.06 -4.92 -10.27
N LEU A 64 -4.20 -4.08 -9.68
CA LEU A 64 -4.51 -2.70 -9.34
C LEU A 64 -4.76 -1.86 -10.61
N TYR A 65 -4.01 -2.08 -11.68
CA TYR A 65 -4.25 -1.42 -12.97
C TYR A 65 -5.65 -1.73 -13.51
N LEU A 66 -6.04 -3.02 -13.52
CA LEU A 66 -7.34 -3.44 -14.04
C LEU A 66 -8.49 -3.03 -13.13
N PHE A 67 -8.49 -3.50 -11.89
CA PHE A 67 -9.61 -3.27 -10.95
C PHE A 67 -9.62 -1.85 -10.40
N GLY A 68 -8.45 -1.30 -10.06
CA GLY A 68 -8.34 0.07 -9.53
C GLY A 68 -8.87 1.10 -10.52
N ARG A 69 -8.57 0.94 -11.81
CA ARG A 69 -9.10 1.81 -12.87
C ARG A 69 -10.62 1.72 -12.96
N LEU A 70 -11.19 0.51 -12.97
CA LEU A 70 -12.64 0.32 -13.02
C LEU A 70 -13.34 0.97 -11.82
N VAL A 71 -12.79 0.82 -10.61
CA VAL A 71 -13.36 1.43 -9.40
C VAL A 71 -13.22 2.96 -9.43
N GLU A 72 -12.06 3.50 -9.83
CA GLU A 72 -11.83 4.94 -9.99
C GLU A 72 -12.85 5.55 -10.99
N GLU A 73 -13.03 4.92 -12.17
CA GLU A 73 -13.98 5.36 -13.19
C GLU A 73 -15.44 5.30 -12.68
N LYS A 74 -15.82 4.24 -11.95
CA LYS A 74 -17.16 4.14 -11.38
C LYS A 74 -17.40 5.20 -10.30
N PHE A 75 -16.43 5.41 -9.42
CA PHE A 75 -16.55 6.39 -8.34
C PHE A 75 -16.63 7.81 -8.90
N THR A 76 -15.79 8.14 -9.88
CA THR A 76 -15.82 9.46 -10.55
C THR A 76 -17.08 9.65 -11.38
N GLY A 77 -17.61 8.60 -12.01
CA GLY A 77 -18.89 8.65 -12.73
C GLY A 77 -20.09 8.92 -11.83
N VAL A 78 -20.13 8.35 -10.61
CA VAL A 78 -21.25 8.51 -9.68
C VAL A 78 -21.13 9.78 -8.84
N PHE A 79 -19.93 10.10 -8.36
CA PHE A 79 -19.70 11.16 -7.37
C PHE A 79 -18.95 12.39 -7.94
N GLY A 80 -18.71 12.42 -9.25
CA GLY A 80 -17.91 13.47 -9.90
C GLY A 80 -16.49 13.53 -9.34
N MET A 81 -15.97 14.74 -9.17
CA MET A 81 -14.60 14.96 -8.67
C MET A 81 -14.36 14.36 -7.26
N ARG A 82 -15.41 14.26 -6.43
CA ARG A 82 -15.32 13.64 -5.10
C ARG A 82 -15.06 12.13 -5.17
N GLY A 83 -15.37 11.51 -6.31
CA GLY A 83 -15.07 10.09 -6.55
C GLY A 83 -13.59 9.75 -6.41
N LEU A 84 -12.69 10.67 -6.76
CA LEU A 84 -11.25 10.47 -6.56
C LEU A 84 -10.88 10.36 -5.07
N LEU A 85 -11.48 11.22 -4.22
CA LEU A 85 -11.28 11.16 -2.77
C LEU A 85 -11.81 9.84 -2.20
N TYR A 86 -13.00 9.41 -2.62
CA TYR A 86 -13.60 8.16 -2.15
C TYR A 86 -12.80 6.94 -2.61
N TYR A 87 -12.29 6.94 -3.83
CA TYR A 87 -11.38 5.90 -4.31
C TYR A 87 -10.07 5.88 -3.49
N PHE A 88 -9.49 7.05 -3.20
CA PHE A 88 -8.32 7.16 -2.34
C PHE A 88 -8.55 6.62 -0.92
N LEU A 89 -9.69 6.98 -0.31
CA LEU A 89 -10.06 6.50 1.02
C LEU A 89 -10.32 4.99 1.03
N LEU A 90 -10.92 4.44 -0.03
CA LEU A 90 -11.10 3.00 -0.19
C LEU A 90 -9.75 2.29 -0.26
N TYR A 91 -8.81 2.81 -1.06
CA TYR A 91 -7.45 2.28 -1.19
C TYR A 91 -6.70 2.32 0.16
N LEU A 92 -6.68 3.48 0.81
CA LEU A 92 -6.01 3.68 2.09
C LEU A 92 -6.65 2.85 3.21
N GLY A 93 -7.98 2.78 3.24
CA GLY A 93 -8.74 1.96 4.17
C GLY A 93 -8.40 0.50 4.00
N GLY A 94 -8.40 -0.03 2.77
CA GLY A 94 -8.02 -1.41 2.49
C GLY A 94 -6.63 -1.76 3.01
N ILE A 95 -5.65 -0.87 2.83
CA ILE A 95 -4.28 -1.01 3.36
C ILE A 95 -4.26 -1.06 4.88
N ILE A 96 -5.00 -0.18 5.56
CA ILE A 96 -4.96 -0.16 7.03
C ILE A 96 -5.67 -1.40 7.57
N PHE A 97 -6.85 -1.72 7.06
CA PHE A 97 -7.67 -2.83 7.54
C PHE A 97 -7.01 -4.20 7.36
N SER A 98 -6.22 -4.42 6.30
CA SER A 98 -5.55 -5.70 6.06
C SER A 98 -4.55 -6.09 7.15
N ILE A 99 -3.94 -5.13 7.85
CA ILE A 99 -2.91 -5.37 8.86
C ILE A 99 -3.37 -5.16 10.31
N LEU A 100 -4.62 -4.71 10.55
CA LEU A 100 -5.12 -4.46 11.90
C LEU A 100 -5.11 -5.73 12.76
N LEU A 101 -5.50 -6.86 12.19
CA LEU A 101 -5.50 -8.15 12.89
C LEU A 101 -4.07 -8.61 13.21
N ASP A 102 -3.17 -8.51 12.24
CA ASP A 102 -1.77 -8.91 12.40
C ASP A 102 -1.06 -8.02 13.42
N PHE A 103 -1.31 -6.71 13.40
CA PHE A 103 -0.83 -5.80 14.43
C PHE A 103 -1.37 -6.19 15.81
N GLY A 104 -2.66 -6.48 15.93
CA GLY A 104 -3.27 -6.88 17.20
C GLY A 104 -2.62 -8.13 17.81
N LYS A 105 -2.27 -9.11 16.96
CA LYS A 105 -1.66 -10.38 17.36
C LYS A 105 -0.17 -10.26 17.68
N HIS A 106 0.59 -9.60 16.80
CA HIS A 106 2.07 -9.67 16.81
C HIS A 106 2.76 -8.42 17.35
N LYS A 107 2.02 -7.42 17.84
CA LYS A 107 2.61 -6.19 18.39
C LYS A 107 3.53 -6.41 19.60
N ASP A 108 3.42 -7.54 20.27
CA ASP A 108 4.18 -7.93 21.45
C ASP A 108 5.17 -9.08 21.20
N ASP A 109 5.26 -9.58 19.96
CA ASP A 109 6.13 -10.67 19.56
C ASP A 109 7.42 -10.11 18.89
N PRO A 110 8.62 -10.32 19.47
CA PRO A 110 9.88 -9.79 18.92
C PRO A 110 10.33 -10.41 17.59
#